data_AF-A0A7K1V3I2-F1
#
_entry.id   AF-A0A7K1V3I2-F1
#
_cell.length_a   1.000
_cell.length_b   1.000
_cell.length_c   1.000
_cell.angle_alpha   90.00
_cell.angle_beta   90.00
_cell.angle_gamma   90.00
#
_symmetry.space_group_name_H-M   'P 1'
#
loop_
_entity.id
_entity.type
_entity.pdbx_description
1 polymer ?
#
loop_
_entity_poly.entity_id
_entity_poly.type
_entity_poly.pdbx_seq_one_letter_code
_entity_poly.pdbx_strand_id
1 'polypeptide(L)'
;MAITDIKAFAHLSEADIESLGRELDTVRRDVELSLGEKDAKYIRRTIAAQRIIEAAGRATLFASKKRWAWITGTALLSVAKIIENMELGHNISHGQWDWMNDPEIHSTTWEWDMTGTSGQWKAAHNYSHHMYTNILDMDDDLGFGILRMTRDEEWRPVHLVQPFANLILAALFEWGIALHDLAAQKEQMGIPPSGLFPPRHLVNEPNKAFWRKAGKQVAKDFVIYPALTGPAWKSTLKANATANLVRNLWAYAVIFCGHFPDGAEKFGKEQADNETQGEWYLRQMLGSANFDAGPVMGFMSGNLSYQIEHHLFPDIPSNRYPEVSVKVRELCDKYDLPYTTGSLGKQYLLAFRTIHKLALPDQWLKRTSDDAPETSSERKFAGISLPSLPQWNGSEWLAEHSASEWLAEHQPHWGLDPETGERRGLRSAMQEAKVALKEKAAHEKQVLREAKDALQEKARAEKALLADKAQRGGWFSRKLRRNR
;
A
#
# COMPACT_ATOMS: atom_id res chain seq x y z
N MET A 1 -21.18 -5.82 -1.70
CA MET A 1 -21.05 -6.11 -0.28
C MET A 1 -19.58 -6.29 0.03
N ALA A 2 -19.22 -6.55 1.28
CA ALA A 2 -17.90 -7.08 1.60
C ALA A 2 -17.72 -8.46 0.97
N ILE A 3 -16.48 -8.87 0.73
CA ILE A 3 -16.13 -10.17 0.15
C ILE A 3 -16.50 -11.27 1.16
N THR A 4 -17.35 -12.21 0.73
CA THR A 4 -17.74 -13.38 1.54
C THR A 4 -17.17 -14.70 1.04
N ASP A 5 -16.57 -14.69 -0.15
CA ASP A 5 -15.83 -15.82 -0.72
C ASP A 5 -14.58 -15.29 -1.43
N ILE A 6 -13.45 -15.28 -0.72
CA ILE A 6 -12.18 -14.77 -1.24
C ILE A 6 -11.64 -15.63 -2.39
N LYS A 7 -11.95 -16.93 -2.44
CA LYS A 7 -11.53 -17.84 -3.51
C LYS A 7 -12.19 -17.45 -4.82
N ALA A 8 -13.51 -17.25 -4.78
CA ALA A 8 -14.28 -16.78 -5.93
C ALA A 8 -13.87 -15.37 -6.35
N PHE A 9 -13.66 -14.46 -5.39
CA PHE A 9 -13.21 -13.10 -5.69
C PHE A 9 -11.83 -13.07 -6.37
N ALA A 10 -10.90 -13.84 -5.84
CA ALA A 10 -9.53 -13.93 -6.30
C ALA A 10 -9.33 -14.95 -7.43
N HIS A 11 -10.39 -15.62 -7.91
CA HIS A 11 -10.34 -16.61 -8.99
C HIS A 11 -9.26 -17.71 -8.78
N LEU A 12 -8.99 -18.06 -7.51
CA LEU A 12 -7.98 -19.04 -7.11
C LEU A 12 -8.62 -20.34 -6.61
N SER A 13 -8.02 -21.48 -6.94
CA SER A 13 -8.35 -22.76 -6.31
C SER A 13 -7.72 -22.86 -4.92
N GLU A 14 -8.16 -23.84 -4.12
CA GLU A 14 -7.55 -24.09 -2.81
C GLU A 14 -6.06 -24.44 -2.91
N ALA A 15 -5.68 -25.20 -3.94
CA ALA A 15 -4.29 -25.56 -4.19
C ALA A 15 -3.43 -24.33 -4.59
N ASP A 16 -4.00 -23.39 -5.34
CA ASP A 16 -3.32 -22.13 -5.67
C ASP A 16 -3.04 -21.32 -4.41
N ILE A 17 -4.01 -21.22 -3.51
CA ILE A 17 -3.88 -20.46 -2.24
C ILE A 17 -2.87 -21.13 -1.31
N GLU A 18 -2.88 -22.46 -1.21
CA GLU A 18 -1.87 -23.20 -0.44
C GLU A 18 -0.46 -23.01 -1.01
N SER A 19 -0.30 -22.99 -2.34
CA SER A 19 0.98 -22.73 -3.00
C SER A 19 1.45 -21.29 -2.76
N LEU A 20 0.55 -20.30 -2.90
CA LEU A 20 0.83 -18.90 -2.59
C LEU A 20 1.31 -18.74 -1.14
N GLY A 21 0.63 -19.38 -0.19
CA GLY A 21 1.01 -19.34 1.23
C GLY A 21 2.43 -19.88 1.47
N ARG A 22 2.77 -21.03 0.89
CA ARG A 22 4.13 -21.61 1.01
C ARG A 22 5.21 -20.74 0.37
N GLU A 23 4.91 -20.08 -0.75
CA GLU A 23 5.85 -19.16 -1.40
C GLU A 23 6.07 -17.89 -0.56
N LEU A 24 5.02 -17.34 0.04
CA LEU A 24 5.12 -16.21 0.97
C LEU A 24 5.87 -16.57 2.26
N ASP A 25 5.64 -17.76 2.81
CA ASP A 25 6.44 -18.29 3.93
C ASP A 25 7.93 -18.38 3.58
N THR A 26 8.24 -18.76 2.34
CA THR A 26 9.61 -18.80 1.84
C THR A 26 10.21 -17.40 1.76
N VAL A 27 9.46 -16.41 1.26
CA VAL A 27 9.88 -15.00 1.26
C VAL A 27 10.20 -14.51 2.67
N ARG A 28 9.33 -14.78 3.64
CA ARG A 28 9.54 -14.45 5.05
C ARG A 28 10.81 -15.09 5.59
N ARG A 29 10.95 -16.40 5.43
CA ARG A 29 12.09 -17.17 5.95
C ARG A 29 13.42 -16.70 5.38
N ASP A 30 13.47 -16.41 4.08
CA ASP A 30 14.67 -15.87 3.43
C ASP A 30 15.13 -14.57 4.09
N VAL A 31 14.18 -13.67 4.39
CA VAL A 31 14.50 -12.41 5.06
C VAL A 31 14.98 -12.65 6.47
N GLU A 32 14.25 -13.43 7.27
CA GLU A 32 14.60 -13.78 8.66
C GLU A 32 16.00 -14.40 8.77
N LEU A 33 16.34 -15.34 7.88
CA LEU A 33 17.67 -15.97 7.83
C LEU A 33 18.79 -15.01 7.39
N SER A 34 18.45 -13.95 6.66
CA SER A 34 19.41 -12.95 6.19
C SER A 34 19.68 -11.80 7.17
N LEU A 35 18.87 -11.67 8.23
CA LEU A 35 18.98 -10.57 9.19
C LEU A 35 20.34 -10.57 9.89
N GLY A 36 20.93 -9.39 10.05
CA GLY A 36 22.21 -9.29 10.74
C GLY A 36 22.68 -7.87 11.00
N GLU A 37 24.00 -7.72 11.08
CA GLU A 37 24.64 -6.48 11.55
C GLU A 37 24.29 -5.24 10.71
N LYS A 38 23.94 -5.41 9.44
CA LYS A 38 23.48 -4.30 8.57
C LYS A 38 22.17 -3.71 9.09
N ASP A 39 21.22 -4.55 9.46
CA ASP A 39 19.90 -4.17 9.96
C ASP A 39 20.00 -3.61 11.38
N ALA A 40 20.81 -4.25 12.23
CA ALA A 40 21.08 -3.73 13.57
C ALA A 40 21.75 -2.34 13.55
N LYS A 41 22.68 -2.09 12.60
CA LYS A 41 23.26 -0.75 12.38
C LYS A 41 22.24 0.25 11.86
N TYR A 42 21.30 -0.18 11.03
CA TYR A 42 20.24 0.68 10.52
C TYR A 42 19.41 1.24 11.67
N ILE A 43 18.80 0.40 12.51
CA ILE A 43 17.92 0.87 13.58
C ILE A 43 18.67 1.72 14.62
N ARG A 44 19.89 1.34 15.00
CA ARG A 44 20.72 2.12 15.94
C ARG A 44 21.06 3.50 15.38
N ARG A 45 21.37 3.61 14.08
CA ARG A 45 21.63 4.90 13.41
C ARG A 45 20.36 5.74 13.30
N THR A 46 19.22 5.12 13.01
CA THR A 46 17.93 5.81 12.97
C THR A 46 17.59 6.41 14.33
N ILE A 47 17.73 5.64 15.42
CA ILE A 47 17.54 6.13 16.79
C ILE A 47 18.49 7.29 17.09
N ALA A 48 19.78 7.15 16.78
CA ALA A 48 20.76 8.21 17.01
C ALA A 48 20.42 9.49 16.22
N ALA A 49 20.07 9.36 14.93
CA ALA A 49 19.69 10.47 14.08
C ALA A 49 18.44 11.19 14.60
N GLN A 50 17.39 10.44 14.96
CA GLN A 50 16.17 10.99 15.55
C GLN A 50 16.48 11.79 16.82
N ARG A 51 17.24 11.22 17.75
CA ARG A 51 17.61 11.87 19.02
C ARG A 51 18.44 13.15 18.80
N ILE A 52 19.36 13.14 17.84
CA ILE A 52 20.18 14.30 17.47
C ILE A 52 19.30 15.40 16.86
N ILE A 53 18.40 15.06 15.93
CA ILE A 53 17.50 16.02 15.29
C ILE A 53 16.56 16.64 16.34
N GLU A 54 16.02 15.82 17.25
CA GLU A 54 15.18 16.31 18.35
C GLU A 54 15.94 17.29 19.25
N ALA A 55 17.14 16.91 19.70
CA ALA A 55 17.97 17.75 20.55
C ALA A 55 18.36 19.06 19.85
N ALA A 56 18.74 19.00 18.57
CA ALA A 56 19.05 20.17 17.77
C ALA A 56 17.83 21.10 17.58
N GLY A 57 16.65 20.53 17.33
CA GLY A 57 15.39 21.28 17.24
C GLY A 57 15.08 22.01 18.54
N ARG A 58 15.16 21.29 19.67
CA ARG A 58 14.93 21.84 21.02
C ARG A 58 15.95 22.93 21.39
N ALA A 59 17.23 22.72 21.09
CA ALA A 59 18.28 23.71 21.31
C ALA A 59 18.06 24.98 20.47
N THR A 60 17.66 24.81 19.20
CA THR A 60 17.35 25.94 18.30
C THR A 60 16.18 26.77 18.84
N LEU A 61 15.20 26.15 19.50
CA LEU A 61 14.04 26.85 20.06
C LEU A 61 14.36 27.77 21.25
N PHE A 62 15.55 27.68 21.87
CA PHE A 62 16.00 28.73 22.81
C PHE A 62 16.15 30.10 22.13
N ALA A 63 16.42 30.12 20.83
CA ALA A 63 16.50 31.33 20.02
C ALA A 63 15.19 31.65 19.26
N SER A 64 14.08 30.97 19.57
CA SER A 64 12.81 31.02 18.81
C SER A 64 12.12 32.38 18.73
N LYS A 65 12.57 33.39 19.50
CA LYS A 65 12.16 34.78 19.27
C LYS A 65 12.56 35.28 17.87
N LYS A 66 13.61 34.72 17.28
CA LYS A 66 14.00 34.96 15.88
C LYS A 66 13.18 34.03 14.98
N ARG A 67 12.54 34.59 13.95
CA ARG A 67 11.65 33.84 13.03
C ARG A 67 12.33 32.63 12.39
N TRP A 68 13.58 32.77 11.93
CA TRP A 68 14.32 31.67 11.30
C TRP A 68 14.60 30.52 12.28
N ALA A 69 14.90 30.83 13.54
CA ALA A 69 15.17 29.83 14.57
C ALA A 69 13.89 29.11 14.98
N TRP A 70 12.75 29.82 15.05
CA TRP A 70 11.46 29.18 15.25
C TRP A 70 11.11 28.22 14.11
N ILE A 71 11.23 28.65 12.86
CA ILE A 71 10.95 27.81 11.68
C ILE A 71 11.87 26.58 11.68
N THR A 72 13.18 26.78 11.84
CA THR A 72 14.17 25.69 11.79
C THR A 72 13.97 24.72 12.95
N GLY A 73 13.83 25.23 14.19
CA GLY A 73 13.62 24.40 15.37
C GLY A 73 12.31 23.62 15.32
N THR A 74 11.23 24.23 14.80
CA THR A 74 9.93 23.57 14.60
C THR A 74 10.02 22.50 13.52
N ALA A 75 10.68 22.77 12.39
CA ALA A 75 10.85 21.80 11.31
C ALA A 75 11.68 20.58 11.75
N LEU A 76 12.79 20.81 12.47
CA LEU A 76 13.59 19.72 13.05
C LEU A 76 12.74 18.90 14.04
N LEU A 77 11.96 19.55 14.90
CA LEU A 77 11.10 18.85 15.85
C LEU A 77 9.99 18.05 15.16
N SER A 78 9.37 18.60 14.10
CA SER A 78 8.40 17.89 13.27
C SER A 78 9.00 16.63 12.66
N VAL A 79 10.20 16.74 12.06
CA VAL A 79 10.90 15.59 11.47
C VAL A 79 11.25 14.55 12.54
N ALA A 80 11.79 14.97 13.68
CA ALA A 80 12.10 14.06 14.78
C ALA A 80 10.87 13.31 15.30
N LYS A 81 9.72 13.99 15.43
CA LYS A 81 8.45 13.36 15.84
C LYS A 81 7.91 12.41 14.79
N ILE A 82 8.06 12.71 13.50
CA ILE A 82 7.64 11.80 12.42
C ILE A 82 8.51 10.52 12.43
N ILE A 83 9.83 10.66 12.51
CA ILE A 83 10.74 9.51 12.55
C ILE A 83 10.49 8.66 13.79
N GLU A 84 10.32 9.30 14.95
CA GLU A 84 9.99 8.60 16.18
C GLU A 84 8.67 7.84 16.03
N ASN A 85 7.63 8.45 15.49
CA ASN A 85 6.33 7.81 15.40
C ASN A 85 6.29 6.68 14.36
N MET A 86 6.74 6.95 13.13
CA MET A 86 6.58 6.05 11.98
C MET A 86 7.68 5.00 11.90
N GLU A 87 8.95 5.42 11.96
CA GLU A 87 10.07 4.52 11.68
C GLU A 87 10.56 3.78 12.93
N LEU A 88 10.40 4.38 14.12
CA LEU A 88 10.82 3.80 15.40
C LEU A 88 9.65 3.18 16.16
N GLY A 89 8.78 3.99 16.76
CA GLY A 89 7.73 3.59 17.68
C GLY A 89 6.80 2.55 17.10
N HIS A 90 6.26 2.79 15.90
CA HIS A 90 5.41 1.84 15.17
C HIS A 90 6.14 0.52 14.89
N ASN A 91 7.27 0.58 14.17
CA ASN A 91 8.03 -0.61 13.75
C ASN A 91 8.59 -1.43 14.91
N ILE A 92 9.14 -0.79 15.95
CA ILE A 92 9.62 -1.49 17.15
C ILE A 92 8.44 -2.12 17.90
N SER A 93 7.29 -1.45 17.99
CA SER A 93 6.11 -2.00 18.68
C SER A 93 5.49 -3.19 17.94
N HIS A 94 5.70 -3.31 16.63
CA HIS A 94 5.39 -4.52 15.85
C HIS A 94 6.30 -5.73 16.14
N GLY A 95 7.42 -5.54 16.85
CA GLY A 95 8.38 -6.63 17.08
C GLY A 95 9.44 -6.79 15.99
N GLN A 96 9.52 -5.84 15.05
CA GLN A 96 10.44 -5.91 13.92
C GLN A 96 11.91 -6.05 14.30
N TRP A 97 12.28 -5.65 15.51
CA TRP A 97 13.67 -5.66 15.99
C TRP A 97 13.90 -6.65 17.13
N ASP A 98 12.88 -7.41 17.54
CA ASP A 98 12.94 -8.30 18.71
C ASP A 98 13.96 -9.44 18.50
N TRP A 99 14.23 -9.83 17.25
CA TRP A 99 15.28 -10.79 16.87
C TRP A 99 16.68 -10.40 17.36
N MET A 100 16.93 -9.10 17.60
CA MET A 100 18.20 -8.61 18.13
C MET A 100 18.42 -8.97 19.60
N ASN A 101 17.35 -9.33 20.33
CA ASN A 101 17.35 -9.51 21.79
C ASN A 101 17.97 -8.32 22.55
N ASP A 102 17.79 -7.10 22.01
CA ASP A 102 18.28 -5.86 22.60
C ASP A 102 17.24 -5.36 23.64
N PRO A 103 17.60 -5.15 24.91
CA PRO A 103 16.62 -4.79 25.94
C PRO A 103 16.03 -3.39 25.76
N GLU A 104 16.71 -2.49 25.05
CA GLU A 104 16.20 -1.15 24.74
C GLU A 104 15.37 -1.14 23.46
N ILE A 105 15.78 -1.90 22.44
CA ILE A 105 15.13 -1.95 21.12
C ILE A 105 14.24 -3.20 21.04
N HIS A 106 13.15 -3.20 21.82
CA HIS A 106 12.23 -4.34 21.90
C HIS A 106 10.77 -3.89 22.02
N SER A 107 9.85 -4.64 21.41
CA SER A 107 8.41 -4.33 21.36
C SER A 107 7.71 -4.31 22.73
N THR A 108 8.36 -4.80 23.77
CA THR A 108 7.81 -4.89 25.14
C THR A 108 8.37 -3.81 26.06
N THR A 109 9.45 -3.15 25.67
CA THR A 109 10.15 -2.14 26.49
C THR A 109 10.15 -0.76 25.83
N TRP A 110 10.06 -0.68 24.50
CA TRP A 110 9.99 0.61 23.80
C TRP A 110 8.67 1.31 24.07
N GLU A 111 8.77 2.57 24.50
CA GLU A 111 7.64 3.44 24.78
C GLU A 111 7.76 4.70 23.92
N TRP A 112 6.93 4.75 22.88
CA TRP A 112 6.98 5.77 21.83
C TRP A 112 6.53 7.18 22.27
N ASP A 113 6.79 8.20 21.44
CA ASP A 113 6.39 9.60 21.62
C ASP A 113 4.94 9.88 21.18
N MET A 114 3.99 9.12 21.73
CA MET A 114 2.55 9.35 21.61
C MET A 114 1.84 9.34 22.97
N THR A 115 0.61 9.85 23.01
CA THR A 115 -0.25 9.92 24.21
C THR A 115 -0.74 8.57 24.70
N GLY A 116 -0.94 7.60 23.80
CA GLY A 116 -1.27 6.20 24.13
C GLY A 116 -0.04 5.39 24.53
N THR A 117 -0.22 4.34 25.33
CA THR A 117 0.88 3.42 25.66
C THR A 117 1.17 2.49 24.48
N SER A 118 2.42 2.04 24.31
CA SER A 118 2.71 1.05 23.26
C SER A 118 1.95 -0.25 23.50
N GLY A 119 1.75 -0.64 24.75
CA GLY A 119 0.93 -1.81 25.10
C GLY A 119 -0.56 -1.69 24.71
N GLN A 120 -1.15 -0.49 24.74
CA GLN A 120 -2.52 -0.26 24.26
C GLN A 120 -2.59 -0.35 22.75
N TRP A 121 -1.64 0.28 22.07
CA TRP A 121 -1.53 0.19 20.62
C TRP A 121 -1.29 -1.26 20.14
N LYS A 122 -0.48 -2.05 20.85
CA LYS A 122 -0.30 -3.48 20.51
C LYS A 122 -1.59 -4.28 20.65
N ALA A 123 -2.42 -3.96 21.66
CA ALA A 123 -3.71 -4.60 21.83
C ALA A 123 -4.65 -4.26 20.67
N ALA A 124 -4.76 -2.98 20.29
CA ALA A 124 -5.67 -2.56 19.22
C ALA A 124 -5.14 -2.93 17.83
N HIS A 125 -3.92 -2.51 17.52
CA HIS A 125 -3.40 -2.59 16.17
C HIS A 125 -2.79 -3.96 15.86
N ASN A 126 -1.91 -4.51 16.71
CA ASN A 126 -1.31 -5.82 16.39
C ASN A 126 -2.31 -6.98 16.52
N TYR A 127 -3.21 -6.92 17.51
CA TYR A 127 -4.17 -8.01 17.73
C TYR A 127 -5.51 -7.79 17.01
N SER A 128 -6.16 -6.63 17.11
CA SER A 128 -7.43 -6.45 16.39
C SER A 128 -7.21 -6.20 14.90
N HIS A 129 -6.35 -5.23 14.54
CA HIS A 129 -6.21 -4.81 13.15
C HIS A 129 -5.38 -5.79 12.29
N HIS A 130 -4.15 -6.16 12.66
CA HIS A 130 -3.31 -7.05 11.85
C HIS A 130 -3.85 -8.49 11.75
N MET A 131 -4.61 -8.96 12.75
CA MET A 131 -5.27 -10.27 12.65
C MET A 131 -6.48 -10.21 11.71
N TYR A 132 -7.33 -9.19 11.86
CA TYR A 132 -8.64 -9.12 11.21
C TYR A 132 -8.76 -8.02 10.16
N THR A 133 -7.64 -7.61 9.55
CA THR A 133 -7.54 -6.47 8.64
C THR A 133 -8.70 -6.38 7.65
N ASN A 134 -9.40 -5.24 7.68
CA ASN A 134 -10.58 -4.91 6.90
C ASN A 134 -11.77 -5.90 6.98
N ILE A 135 -11.83 -6.76 8.01
CA ILE A 135 -13.01 -7.57 8.30
C ILE A 135 -14.03 -6.70 9.04
N LEU A 136 -15.23 -6.61 8.47
CA LEU A 136 -16.31 -5.78 9.01
C LEU A 136 -16.71 -6.22 10.42
N ASP A 137 -16.82 -5.24 11.33
CA ASP A 137 -17.03 -5.38 12.78
C ASP A 137 -16.05 -6.30 13.53
N MET A 138 -14.86 -6.58 12.96
CA MET A 138 -13.76 -7.23 13.68
C MET A 138 -12.48 -6.38 13.64
N ASP A 139 -12.30 -5.59 12.58
CA ASP A 139 -11.25 -4.58 12.50
C ASP A 139 -11.74 -3.23 13.03
N ASP A 140 -11.33 -2.88 14.24
CA ASP A 140 -11.66 -1.60 14.86
C ASP A 140 -11.02 -0.40 14.12
N ASP A 141 -9.96 -0.61 13.33
CA ASP A 141 -9.31 0.44 12.54
C ASP A 141 -10.11 0.77 11.26
N LEU A 142 -11.10 -0.05 10.89
CA LEU A 142 -12.02 0.25 9.78
C LEU A 142 -12.88 1.47 10.15
N GLY A 143 -12.42 2.64 9.71
CA GLY A 143 -13.10 3.91 9.99
C GLY A 143 -12.92 4.47 11.40
N PHE A 144 -12.12 3.82 12.25
CA PHE A 144 -11.80 4.23 13.62
C PHE A 144 -13.05 4.50 14.49
N GLY A 145 -14.17 3.84 14.20
CA GLY A 145 -15.47 4.03 14.86
C GLY A 145 -16.12 5.42 14.68
N ILE A 146 -15.53 6.31 13.89
CA ILE A 146 -16.01 7.69 13.66
C ILE A 146 -16.42 7.91 12.20
N LEU A 147 -15.73 7.23 11.27
CA LEU A 147 -15.93 7.38 9.84
C LEU A 147 -16.54 6.10 9.26
N ARG A 148 -17.58 6.25 8.47
CA ARG A 148 -18.08 5.23 7.56
C ARG A 148 -17.16 5.12 6.35
N MET A 149 -16.44 4.01 6.24
CA MET A 149 -15.43 3.77 5.19
C MET A 149 -15.85 2.69 4.17
N THR A 150 -16.93 1.96 4.45
CA THR A 150 -17.56 1.05 3.50
C THR A 150 -19.08 1.25 3.46
N ARG A 151 -19.71 0.80 2.37
CA ARG A 151 -21.17 0.80 2.22
C ARG A 151 -21.85 -0.34 2.98
N ASP A 152 -21.07 -1.31 3.43
CA ASP A 152 -21.56 -2.44 4.22
C ASP A 152 -21.92 -2.01 5.65
N GLU A 153 -21.39 -0.88 6.11
CA GLU A 153 -21.88 -0.20 7.30
C GLU A 153 -23.16 0.58 6.98
N GLU A 154 -24.16 0.47 7.85
CA GLU A 154 -25.42 1.19 7.72
C GLU A 154 -25.19 2.71 7.79
N TRP A 155 -25.76 3.46 6.84
CA TRP A 155 -25.72 4.92 6.92
C TRP A 155 -26.58 5.44 8.09
N ARG A 156 -26.03 6.38 8.87
CA ARG A 156 -26.72 7.08 9.96
C ARG A 156 -26.61 8.60 9.75
N PRO A 157 -27.58 9.42 10.20
CA PRO A 157 -27.54 10.88 10.03
C PRO A 157 -26.27 11.57 10.55
N VAL A 158 -25.60 10.99 11.55
CA VAL A 158 -24.31 11.49 12.06
C VAL A 158 -23.21 11.49 10.99
N HIS A 159 -23.30 10.63 9.97
CA HIS A 159 -22.30 10.61 8.89
C HIS A 159 -22.31 11.88 8.03
N LEU A 160 -23.35 12.73 8.08
CA LEU A 160 -23.32 14.02 7.39
C LEU A 160 -22.18 14.92 7.88
N VAL A 161 -21.77 14.80 9.14
CA VAL A 161 -20.66 15.58 9.71
C VAL A 161 -19.30 14.91 9.51
N GLN A 162 -19.24 13.72 8.91
CA GLN A 162 -18.03 12.95 8.69
C GLN A 162 -16.90 13.73 8.01
N PRO A 163 -17.12 14.53 6.95
CA PRO A 163 -16.04 15.34 6.35
C PRO A 163 -15.37 16.28 7.35
N PHE A 164 -16.16 16.88 8.24
CA PHE A 164 -15.65 17.76 9.29
C PHE A 164 -15.00 16.97 10.44
N ALA A 165 -15.62 15.87 10.87
CA ALA A 165 -15.06 14.96 11.87
C ALA A 165 -13.69 14.41 11.42
N ASN A 166 -13.53 14.11 10.14
CA ASN A 166 -12.28 13.66 9.53
C ASN A 166 -11.17 14.72 9.61
N LEU A 167 -11.49 16.02 9.46
CA LEU A 167 -10.49 17.09 9.64
C LEU A 167 -10.05 17.20 11.10
N ILE A 168 -10.97 17.02 12.05
CA ILE A 168 -10.64 16.98 13.48
C ILE A 168 -9.78 15.77 13.80
N LEU A 169 -10.15 14.59 13.29
CA LEU A 169 -9.38 13.36 13.43
C LEU A 169 -7.96 13.54 12.87
N ALA A 170 -7.82 14.08 11.66
CA ALA A 170 -6.51 14.35 11.06
C ALA A 170 -5.66 15.32 11.90
N ALA A 171 -6.26 16.35 12.50
CA ALA A 171 -5.54 17.32 13.32
C ALA A 171 -5.17 16.78 14.72
N LEU A 172 -5.97 15.84 15.26
CA LEU A 172 -5.83 15.26 16.59
C LEU A 172 -5.51 13.75 16.53
N PHE A 173 -4.91 13.29 15.44
CA PHE A 173 -4.80 11.86 15.11
C PHE A 173 -4.21 11.00 16.24
N GLU A 174 -3.12 11.45 16.86
CA GLU A 174 -2.54 10.83 18.06
C GLU A 174 -3.55 10.58 19.19
N TRP A 175 -4.42 11.55 19.48
CA TRP A 175 -5.44 11.41 20.52
C TRP A 175 -6.57 10.51 20.07
N GLY A 176 -6.93 10.54 18.78
CA GLY A 176 -7.90 9.60 18.20
C GLY A 176 -7.44 8.15 18.39
N ILE A 177 -6.23 7.85 17.94
CA ILE A 177 -5.59 6.53 18.09
C ILE A 177 -5.48 6.14 19.57
N ALA A 178 -4.97 7.02 20.43
CA ALA A 178 -4.80 6.66 21.84
C ALA A 178 -6.13 6.34 22.57
N LEU A 179 -7.24 7.00 22.19
CA LEU A 179 -8.56 6.72 22.75
C LEU A 179 -9.17 5.43 22.18
N HIS A 180 -8.97 5.21 20.88
CA HIS A 180 -9.33 3.97 20.19
C HIS A 180 -8.58 2.78 20.80
N ASP A 181 -7.27 2.89 20.99
CA ASP A 181 -6.43 1.85 21.60
C ASP A 181 -6.87 1.50 23.03
N LEU A 182 -7.22 2.53 23.81
CA LEU A 182 -7.76 2.34 25.17
C LEU A 182 -9.11 1.61 25.13
N ALA A 183 -9.97 1.91 24.16
CA ALA A 183 -11.26 1.25 24.01
C ALA A 183 -11.09 -0.24 23.67
N ALA A 184 -10.27 -0.55 22.66
CA ALA A 184 -9.97 -1.91 22.24
C ALA A 184 -9.34 -2.74 23.37
N GLN A 185 -8.36 -2.17 24.11
CA GLN A 185 -7.79 -2.85 25.27
C GLN A 185 -8.84 -3.17 26.35
N LYS A 186 -9.76 -2.24 26.62
CA LYS A 186 -10.81 -2.46 27.62
C LYS A 186 -11.78 -3.54 27.16
N GLU A 187 -12.15 -3.55 25.89
CA GLU A 187 -13.01 -4.57 25.31
C GLU A 187 -12.39 -5.97 25.41
N GLN A 188 -11.11 -6.13 25.04
CA GLN A 188 -10.38 -7.39 25.19
C GLN A 188 -10.29 -7.87 26.65
N MET A 189 -10.26 -6.93 27.61
CA MET A 189 -10.28 -7.24 29.04
C MET A 189 -11.69 -7.45 29.62
N GLY A 190 -12.75 -7.38 28.80
CA GLY A 190 -14.13 -7.48 29.26
C GLY A 190 -14.57 -6.31 30.16
N ILE A 191 -13.91 -5.16 30.04
CA ILE A 191 -14.18 -3.96 30.85
C ILE A 191 -15.19 -3.09 30.10
N PRO A 192 -16.35 -2.76 30.70
CA PRO A 192 -17.38 -1.98 30.01
C PRO A 192 -16.91 -0.55 29.67
N PRO A 193 -17.46 0.05 28.60
CA PRO A 193 -17.23 1.45 28.27
C PRO A 193 -17.62 2.35 29.45
N SER A 194 -16.74 3.28 29.81
CA SER A 194 -16.93 4.14 30.98
C SER A 194 -16.64 5.62 30.70
N GLY A 195 -16.54 5.98 29.41
CA GLY A 195 -16.16 7.31 28.95
C GLY A 195 -14.70 7.65 29.25
N LEU A 196 -14.29 8.86 28.85
CA LEU A 196 -12.92 9.36 29.02
C LEU A 196 -12.59 9.75 30.47
N PHE A 197 -13.59 10.24 31.21
CA PHE A 197 -13.48 10.63 32.61
C PHE A 197 -14.50 9.86 33.46
N PRO A 198 -14.27 8.55 33.68
CA PRO A 198 -15.17 7.74 34.48
C PRO A 198 -15.24 8.23 35.94
N PRO A 199 -16.39 8.06 36.61
CA PRO A 199 -16.48 8.15 38.07
C PRO A 199 -15.38 7.33 38.75
N ARG A 200 -14.89 7.77 39.92
CA ARG A 200 -13.75 7.13 40.62
C ARG A 200 -13.88 5.61 40.78
N HIS A 201 -15.09 5.10 40.99
CA HIS A 201 -15.34 3.66 41.17
C HIS A 201 -15.26 2.85 39.87
N LEU A 202 -15.25 3.50 38.70
CA LEU A 202 -15.09 2.87 37.37
C LEU A 202 -13.68 3.09 36.78
N VAL A 203 -12.76 3.69 37.53
CA VAL A 203 -11.35 3.86 37.12
C VAL A 203 -10.59 2.55 37.31
N ASN A 204 -10.14 1.95 36.20
CA ASN A 204 -9.37 0.71 36.13
C ASN A 204 -7.91 0.97 35.69
N GLU A 205 -7.10 -0.09 35.66
CA GLU A 205 -5.67 0.01 35.29
C GLU A 205 -5.44 0.53 33.86
N PRO A 206 -6.18 0.11 32.81
CA PRO A 206 -6.09 0.73 31.48
C PRO A 206 -6.25 2.25 31.49
N ASN A 207 -7.26 2.76 32.20
CA ASN A 207 -7.48 4.20 32.33
C ASN A 207 -6.30 4.90 33.05
N LYS A 208 -5.77 4.30 34.11
CA LYS A 208 -4.62 4.86 34.85
C LYS A 208 -3.36 4.87 34.00
N ALA A 209 -3.10 3.80 33.25
CA ALA A 209 -1.94 3.67 32.36
C ALA A 209 -1.99 4.74 31.26
N PHE A 210 -3.15 4.88 30.60
CA PHE A 210 -3.41 5.91 29.60
C PHE A 210 -3.15 7.31 30.16
N TRP A 211 -3.81 7.69 31.26
CA TRP A 211 -3.68 9.04 31.81
C TRP A 211 -2.28 9.34 32.35
N ARG A 212 -1.57 8.33 32.88
CA ARG A 212 -0.17 8.47 33.27
C ARG A 212 0.73 8.75 32.07
N LYS A 213 0.52 8.06 30.94
CA LYS A 213 1.28 8.28 29.70
C LYS A 213 0.94 9.62 29.07
N ALA A 214 -0.34 9.89 28.83
CA ALA A 214 -0.83 11.14 28.26
C ALA A 214 -0.39 12.35 29.11
N GLY A 215 -0.49 12.26 30.44
CA GLY A 215 -0.04 13.30 31.36
C GLY A 215 1.47 13.58 31.24
N LYS A 216 2.30 12.54 31.12
CA LYS A 216 3.76 12.71 30.88
C LYS A 216 4.04 13.41 29.56
N GLN A 217 3.35 13.04 28.48
CA GLN A 217 3.55 13.69 27.17
C GLN A 217 3.09 15.14 27.17
N VAL A 218 1.91 15.41 27.73
CA VAL A 218 1.38 16.78 27.82
C VAL A 218 2.28 17.65 28.70
N ALA A 219 2.73 17.14 29.85
CA ALA A 219 3.67 17.86 30.71
C ALA A 219 4.99 18.12 29.97
N LYS A 220 5.55 17.13 29.29
CA LYS A 220 6.79 17.26 28.51
C LYS A 220 6.66 18.38 27.46
N ASP A 221 5.70 18.27 26.56
CA ASP A 221 5.61 19.14 25.38
C ASP A 221 4.98 20.51 25.67
N PHE A 222 4.09 20.64 26.65
CA PHE A 222 3.36 21.89 26.88
C PHE A 222 3.70 22.60 28.19
N VAL A 223 4.48 21.96 29.07
CA VAL A 223 4.92 22.57 30.34
C VAL A 223 6.43 22.64 30.43
N ILE A 224 7.12 21.50 30.41
CA ILE A 224 8.56 21.39 30.68
C ILE A 224 9.36 22.14 29.60
N TYR A 225 9.24 21.76 28.33
CA TYR A 225 10.03 22.40 27.26
C TYR A 225 9.73 23.89 27.08
N PRO A 226 8.46 24.34 27.09
CA PRO A 226 8.17 25.77 27.13
C PRO A 226 8.84 26.49 28.31
N ALA A 227 8.75 25.94 29.53
CA ALA A 227 9.36 26.53 30.71
C ALA A 227 10.90 26.63 30.60
N LEU A 228 11.56 25.60 30.06
CA LEU A 228 13.02 25.59 29.86
C LEU A 228 13.51 26.73 28.95
N THR A 229 12.69 27.19 28.01
CA THR A 229 13.04 28.31 27.11
C THR A 229 12.76 29.70 27.72
N GLY A 230 12.33 29.76 28.98
CA GLY A 230 12.20 31.00 29.75
C GLY A 230 11.33 32.05 29.05
N PRO A 231 11.85 33.26 28.73
CA PRO A 231 11.09 34.31 28.06
C PRO A 231 10.51 33.92 26.68
N ALA A 232 10.99 32.83 26.07
CA ALA A 232 10.49 32.33 24.79
C ALA A 232 9.38 31.27 24.93
N TRP A 233 8.90 30.98 26.14
CA TRP A 233 7.97 29.86 26.39
C TRP A 233 6.75 29.82 25.47
N LYS A 234 6.11 30.95 25.16
CA LYS A 234 4.95 31.01 24.24
C LYS A 234 5.32 30.58 22.83
N SER A 235 6.53 30.92 22.39
CA SER A 235 7.06 30.59 21.07
C SER A 235 7.34 29.08 20.97
N THR A 236 7.98 28.51 22.00
CA THR A 236 8.23 27.07 22.13
C THR A 236 6.94 26.26 22.25
N LEU A 237 5.96 26.74 23.02
CA LEU A 237 4.64 26.10 23.12
C LEU A 237 3.96 26.02 21.74
N LYS A 238 4.00 27.10 20.96
CA LYS A 238 3.50 27.10 19.57
C LYS A 238 4.29 26.16 18.65
N ALA A 239 5.61 26.10 18.80
CA ALA A 239 6.46 25.18 18.03
C ALA A 239 6.10 23.72 18.32
N ASN A 240 5.94 23.35 19.60
CA ASN A 240 5.55 22.00 20.00
C ASN A 240 4.14 21.65 19.52
N ALA A 241 3.18 22.57 19.63
CA ALA A 241 1.84 22.36 19.07
C ALA A 241 1.87 22.16 17.54
N THR A 242 2.67 22.97 16.83
CA THR A 242 2.84 22.85 15.38
C THR A 242 3.49 21.53 15.00
N ALA A 243 4.54 21.11 15.72
CA ALA A 243 5.23 19.85 15.45
C ALA A 243 4.32 18.63 15.66
N ASN A 244 3.51 18.63 16.72
CA ASN A 244 2.50 17.59 16.95
C ASN A 244 1.40 17.60 15.87
N LEU A 245 0.92 18.78 15.44
CA LEU A 245 -0.03 18.89 14.33
C LEU A 245 0.56 18.34 13.01
N VAL A 246 1.80 18.68 12.68
CA VAL A 246 2.48 18.19 11.48
C VAL A 246 2.61 16.67 11.52
N ARG A 247 3.04 16.09 12.65
CA ARG A 247 3.09 14.63 12.81
C ARG A 247 1.69 14.00 12.70
N ASN A 248 0.65 14.60 13.30
CA ASN A 248 -0.72 14.11 13.17
C ASN A 248 -1.18 14.03 11.72
N LEU A 249 -1.05 15.13 10.97
CA LEU A 249 -1.47 15.18 9.57
C LEU A 249 -0.67 14.19 8.71
N TRP A 250 0.61 14.00 9.01
CA TRP A 250 1.48 13.05 8.34
C TRP A 250 1.06 11.60 8.59
N ALA A 251 0.99 11.20 9.86
CA ALA A 251 0.59 9.86 10.28
C ALA A 251 -0.79 9.49 9.72
N TYR A 252 -1.76 10.41 9.86
CA TYR A 252 -3.09 10.28 9.29
C TYR A 252 -3.04 10.03 7.78
N ALA A 253 -2.30 10.84 7.03
CA ALA A 253 -2.22 10.71 5.58
C ALA A 253 -1.61 9.37 5.15
N VAL A 254 -0.52 8.95 5.80
CA VAL A 254 0.16 7.67 5.51
C VAL A 254 -0.76 6.49 5.79
N ILE A 255 -1.35 6.41 6.99
CA ILE A 255 -2.19 5.28 7.41
C ILE A 255 -3.46 5.19 6.55
N PHE A 256 -4.12 6.32 6.26
CA PHE A 256 -5.32 6.30 5.43
C PHE A 256 -5.06 5.84 3.99
N CYS A 257 -3.88 6.14 3.43
CA CYS A 257 -3.49 5.66 2.11
C CYS A 257 -3.22 4.15 2.08
N GLY A 258 -2.99 3.52 3.23
CA GLY A 258 -2.75 2.09 3.34
C GLY A 258 -4.01 1.23 3.24
N HIS A 259 -5.14 1.71 3.76
CA HIS A 259 -6.32 0.86 4.04
C HIS A 259 -7.59 1.22 3.28
N PHE A 260 -7.72 2.48 2.85
CA PHE A 260 -8.98 3.01 2.36
C PHE A 260 -9.06 3.40 0.88
N PRO A 261 -7.98 3.48 0.08
CA PRO A 261 -8.12 3.72 -1.34
C PRO A 261 -8.89 2.61 -2.07
N ASP A 262 -9.32 2.91 -3.28
CA ASP A 262 -9.95 1.94 -4.16
C ASP A 262 -8.99 0.76 -4.41
N GLY A 263 -9.50 -0.47 -4.24
CA GLY A 263 -8.71 -1.71 -4.35
C GLY A 263 -8.08 -2.23 -3.06
N ALA A 264 -8.23 -1.52 -1.93
CA ALA A 264 -8.09 -2.11 -0.60
C ALA A 264 -9.46 -2.67 -0.19
N GLU A 265 -9.66 -3.96 -0.39
CA GLU A 265 -10.96 -4.62 -0.26
C GLU A 265 -11.38 -4.83 1.21
N LYS A 266 -12.67 -5.11 1.41
CA LYS A 266 -13.29 -5.34 2.72
C LYS A 266 -13.90 -6.72 2.75
N PHE A 267 -13.91 -7.35 3.92
CA PHE A 267 -14.25 -8.76 4.07
C PHE A 267 -15.37 -8.94 5.09
N GLY A 268 -16.24 -9.92 4.82
CA GLY A 268 -17.24 -10.38 5.79
C GLY A 268 -16.58 -11.21 6.89
N LYS A 269 -17.27 -11.34 8.03
CA LYS A 269 -16.80 -12.12 9.20
C LYS A 269 -16.58 -13.59 8.86
N GLU A 270 -17.29 -14.09 7.86
CA GLU A 270 -17.19 -15.45 7.36
C GLU A 270 -15.75 -15.78 6.89
N GLN A 271 -14.96 -14.78 6.52
CA GLN A 271 -13.55 -14.98 6.13
C GLN A 271 -12.63 -15.27 7.32
N ALA A 272 -13.00 -14.89 8.54
CA ALA A 272 -12.22 -15.23 9.73
C ALA A 272 -12.46 -16.67 10.21
N ASP A 273 -13.56 -17.29 9.82
CA ASP A 273 -13.96 -18.61 10.31
C ASP A 273 -13.12 -19.72 9.67
N ASN A 274 -12.23 -20.34 10.45
CA ASN A 274 -11.31 -21.41 10.01
C ASN A 274 -10.37 -20.98 8.86
N GLU A 275 -9.99 -19.71 8.82
CA GLU A 275 -9.05 -19.15 7.83
C GLU A 275 -7.71 -19.91 7.85
N THR A 276 -7.28 -20.40 6.69
CA THR A 276 -5.93 -20.96 6.52
C THR A 276 -4.89 -19.85 6.39
N GLN A 277 -3.61 -20.17 6.62
CA GLN A 277 -2.52 -19.18 6.48
C GLN A 277 -2.46 -18.56 5.07
N GLY A 278 -2.74 -19.34 4.02
CA GLY A 278 -2.77 -18.84 2.64
C GLY A 278 -3.94 -17.89 2.39
N GLU A 279 -5.12 -18.18 2.95
CA GLU A 279 -6.29 -17.29 2.88
C GLU A 279 -6.03 -15.99 3.65
N TRP A 280 -5.41 -16.08 4.84
CA TRP A 280 -4.97 -14.92 5.62
C TRP A 280 -4.03 -14.04 4.79
N TYR A 281 -2.99 -14.61 4.19
CA TYR A 281 -2.07 -13.85 3.33
C TYR A 281 -2.79 -13.19 2.15
N LEU A 282 -3.67 -13.91 1.47
CA LEU A 282 -4.45 -13.38 0.36
C LEU A 282 -5.34 -12.21 0.81
N ARG A 283 -5.99 -12.32 1.97
CA ARG A 283 -6.79 -11.25 2.55
C ARG A 283 -5.95 -10.02 2.87
N GLN A 284 -4.79 -10.21 3.50
CA GLN A 284 -3.86 -9.12 3.83
C GLN A 284 -3.42 -8.35 2.58
N MET A 285 -3.12 -9.07 1.49
CA MET A 285 -2.74 -8.47 0.21
C MET A 285 -3.89 -7.68 -0.44
N LEU A 286 -5.09 -8.27 -0.48
CA LEU A 286 -6.26 -7.66 -1.11
C LEU A 286 -6.83 -6.51 -0.27
N GLY A 287 -6.66 -6.55 1.05
CA GLY A 287 -7.13 -5.52 1.99
C GLY A 287 -6.22 -4.30 2.11
N SER A 288 -5.03 -4.32 1.52
CA SER A 288 -4.02 -3.27 1.69
C SER A 288 -3.64 -2.61 0.37
N ALA A 289 -3.21 -1.35 0.46
CA ALA A 289 -2.78 -0.56 -0.68
C ALA A 289 -1.45 0.14 -0.41
N ASN A 290 -0.54 0.04 -1.37
CA ASN A 290 0.76 0.69 -1.33
C ASN A 290 0.70 2.09 -1.92
N PHE A 291 1.74 2.88 -1.66
CA PHE A 291 1.96 4.10 -2.42
C PHE A 291 3.40 4.25 -2.90
N ASP A 292 3.57 4.87 -4.07
CA ASP A 292 4.88 5.10 -4.67
C ASP A 292 5.70 6.03 -3.79
N ALA A 293 6.87 5.56 -3.35
CA ALA A 293 7.79 6.29 -2.49
C ALA A 293 9.24 6.10 -2.95
N GLY A 294 10.01 7.19 -2.97
CA GLY A 294 11.47 7.11 -2.99
C GLY A 294 12.02 6.85 -1.58
N PRO A 295 13.34 6.64 -1.41
CA PRO A 295 13.93 6.25 -0.13
C PRO A 295 13.62 7.21 1.04
N VAL A 296 13.58 8.52 0.76
CA VAL A 296 13.24 9.53 1.78
C VAL A 296 11.78 9.42 2.20
N MET A 297 10.87 9.26 1.24
CA MET A 297 9.44 9.15 1.53
C MET A 297 9.15 7.85 2.28
N GLY A 298 9.75 6.73 1.83
CA GLY A 298 9.63 5.44 2.52
C GLY A 298 10.11 5.54 3.96
N PHE A 299 11.30 6.09 4.21
CA PHE A 299 11.80 6.30 5.57
C PHE A 299 10.90 7.21 6.41
N MET A 300 10.43 8.33 5.86
CA MET A 300 9.56 9.27 6.60
C MET A 300 8.18 8.67 6.89
N SER A 301 7.72 7.68 6.13
CA SER A 301 6.48 6.96 6.37
C SER A 301 6.67 5.68 7.19
N GLY A 302 7.86 5.38 7.73
CA GLY A 302 8.08 4.12 8.47
C GLY A 302 8.16 2.88 7.57
N ASN A 303 8.37 3.09 6.27
CA ASN A 303 8.17 2.17 5.15
C ASN A 303 6.73 1.67 4.96
N LEU A 304 5.73 2.34 5.54
CA LEU A 304 4.29 2.11 5.25
C LEU A 304 3.86 2.48 3.83
N SER A 305 4.79 2.95 2.98
CA SER A 305 4.60 2.93 1.52
C SER A 305 4.42 1.51 0.98
N TYR A 306 4.89 0.51 1.72
CA TYR A 306 4.79 -0.92 1.48
C TYR A 306 3.78 -1.57 2.45
N GLN A 307 2.57 -1.02 2.50
CA GLN A 307 1.47 -1.50 3.36
C GLN A 307 1.13 -2.97 3.15
N ILE A 308 1.11 -3.45 1.91
CA ILE A 308 0.87 -4.87 1.56
C ILE A 308 1.92 -5.75 2.24
N GLU A 309 3.20 -5.41 2.11
CA GLU A 309 4.30 -6.16 2.73
C GLU A 309 4.27 -6.06 4.25
N HIS A 310 3.89 -4.89 4.77
CA HIS A 310 3.70 -4.66 6.19
C HIS A 310 2.59 -5.55 6.78
N HIS A 311 1.48 -5.72 6.08
CA HIS A 311 0.38 -6.59 6.52
C HIS A 311 0.66 -8.08 6.35
N LEU A 312 1.41 -8.44 5.31
CA LEU A 312 1.92 -9.81 5.14
C LEU A 312 2.92 -10.18 6.25
N PHE A 313 3.83 -9.27 6.60
CA PHE A 313 4.96 -9.53 7.49
C PHE A 313 5.21 -8.35 8.46
N PRO A 314 4.29 -8.09 9.40
CA PRO A 314 4.34 -6.90 10.26
C PRO A 314 5.57 -6.87 11.17
N ASP A 315 6.08 -8.04 11.53
CA ASP A 315 7.21 -8.29 12.41
C ASP A 315 8.55 -8.48 11.68
N ILE A 316 8.61 -8.29 10.35
CA ILE A 316 9.87 -8.19 9.61
C ILE A 316 10.38 -6.74 9.63
N PRO A 317 11.70 -6.50 9.82
CA PRO A 317 12.30 -5.17 9.71
C PRO A 317 11.87 -4.40 8.46
N SER A 318 11.25 -3.24 8.67
CA SER A 318 10.66 -2.43 7.61
C SER A 318 11.66 -1.93 6.55
N ASN A 319 12.95 -1.85 6.91
CA ASN A 319 14.04 -1.57 5.97
C ASN A 319 14.25 -2.68 4.92
N ARG A 320 13.63 -3.85 5.09
CA ARG A 320 13.62 -4.97 4.13
C ARG A 320 12.40 -4.95 3.22
N TYR A 321 11.34 -4.19 3.53
CA TYR A 321 10.13 -4.13 2.71
C TYR A 321 10.37 -3.77 1.22
N PRO A 322 11.32 -2.88 0.85
CA PRO A 322 11.63 -2.66 -0.56
C PRO A 322 12.07 -3.94 -1.29
N GLU A 323 12.85 -4.81 -0.64
CA GLU A 323 13.29 -6.09 -1.21
C GLU A 323 12.13 -7.11 -1.25
N VAL A 324 11.37 -7.20 -0.16
CA VAL A 324 10.19 -8.07 -0.06
C VAL A 324 9.17 -7.73 -1.14
N SER A 325 8.97 -6.44 -1.41
CA SER A 325 7.97 -5.96 -2.38
C SER A 325 8.22 -6.44 -3.80
N VAL A 326 9.48 -6.71 -4.16
CA VAL A 326 9.81 -7.29 -5.47
C VAL A 326 9.27 -8.71 -5.54
N LYS A 327 9.58 -9.55 -4.55
CA LYS A 327 9.11 -10.94 -4.49
C LYS A 327 7.58 -11.03 -4.37
N VAL A 328 6.96 -10.18 -3.55
CA VAL A 328 5.48 -10.14 -3.39
C VAL A 328 4.81 -9.73 -4.71
N ARG A 329 5.37 -8.75 -5.43
CA ARG A 329 4.85 -8.35 -6.75
C ARG A 329 4.97 -9.48 -7.78
N GLU A 330 6.08 -10.20 -7.80
CA GLU A 330 6.26 -11.38 -8.66
C GLU A 330 5.21 -12.45 -8.36
N LEU A 331 4.85 -12.66 -7.08
CA LEU A 331 3.78 -13.56 -6.70
C LEU A 331 2.39 -13.04 -7.09
N CYS A 332 2.10 -11.75 -6.90
CA CYS A 332 0.87 -11.14 -7.42
C CYS A 332 0.75 -11.39 -8.92
N ASP A 333 1.83 -11.16 -9.66
CA ASP A 333 1.89 -11.40 -11.09
C ASP A 333 1.73 -12.89 -11.41
N LYS A 334 2.35 -13.82 -10.68
CA LYS A 334 2.22 -15.28 -10.88
C LYS A 334 0.78 -15.78 -10.73
N TYR A 335 0.06 -15.27 -9.74
CA TYR A 335 -1.29 -15.70 -9.38
C TYR A 335 -2.42 -14.81 -9.95
N ASP A 336 -2.08 -13.84 -10.82
CA ASP A 336 -3.00 -12.83 -11.40
C ASP A 336 -3.77 -11.99 -10.35
N LEU A 337 -3.14 -11.74 -9.21
CA LEU A 337 -3.69 -10.94 -8.12
C LEU A 337 -3.35 -9.45 -8.31
N PRO A 338 -4.24 -8.53 -7.87
CA PRO A 338 -3.94 -7.11 -7.90
C PRO A 338 -2.85 -6.76 -6.88
N TYR A 339 -1.82 -6.05 -7.33
CA TYR A 339 -0.89 -5.33 -6.46
C TYR A 339 -1.32 -3.85 -6.40
N THR A 340 -2.19 -3.50 -5.44
CA THR A 340 -2.82 -2.17 -5.36
C THR A 340 -1.78 -1.11 -4.97
N THR A 341 -1.40 -0.24 -5.92
CA THR A 341 -0.39 0.80 -5.69
C THR A 341 -0.63 2.06 -6.54
N GLY A 342 -0.06 3.18 -6.12
CA GLY A 342 -0.02 4.43 -6.89
C GLY A 342 0.54 5.61 -6.08
N SER A 343 0.62 6.80 -6.66
CA SER A 343 1.17 7.96 -5.93
C SER A 343 0.41 8.26 -4.62
N LEU A 344 1.10 8.71 -3.58
CA LEU A 344 0.51 9.09 -2.29
C LEU A 344 -0.70 10.02 -2.45
N GLY A 345 -0.58 11.05 -3.30
CA GLY A 345 -1.68 12.00 -3.54
C GLY A 345 -2.92 11.35 -4.15
N LYS A 346 -2.74 10.37 -5.06
CA LYS A 346 -3.86 9.62 -5.64
C LYS A 346 -4.53 8.76 -4.57
N GLN A 347 -3.76 7.98 -3.81
CA GLN A 347 -4.31 7.13 -2.74
C GLN A 347 -5.09 7.96 -1.71
N TYR A 348 -4.51 9.10 -1.30
CA TYR A 348 -5.15 10.03 -0.39
C TYR A 348 -6.49 10.56 -0.94
N LEU A 349 -6.51 11.00 -2.21
CA LEU A 349 -7.73 11.53 -2.82
C LEU A 349 -8.82 10.47 -2.99
N LEU A 350 -8.45 9.20 -3.21
CA LEU A 350 -9.41 8.10 -3.27
C LEU A 350 -10.06 7.85 -1.90
N ALA A 351 -9.26 7.75 -0.83
CA ALA A 351 -9.76 7.64 0.53
C ALA A 351 -10.64 8.84 0.92
N PHE A 352 -10.16 10.06 0.63
CA PHE A 352 -10.89 11.30 0.91
C PHE A 352 -12.22 11.39 0.14
N ARG A 353 -12.25 10.96 -1.13
CA ARG A 353 -13.47 10.85 -1.93
C ARG A 353 -14.46 9.90 -1.26
N THR A 354 -14.02 8.74 -0.79
CA THR A 354 -14.87 7.77 -0.09
C THR A 354 -15.49 8.38 1.17
N ILE A 355 -14.70 9.08 1.98
CA ILE A 355 -15.18 9.79 3.19
C ILE A 355 -16.31 10.77 2.85
N HIS A 356 -16.18 11.55 1.77
CA HIS A 356 -17.18 12.55 1.37
C HIS A 356 -18.41 11.91 0.73
N LYS A 357 -18.20 10.86 -0.05
CA LYS A 357 -19.25 10.14 -0.76
C LYS A 357 -20.15 9.39 0.22
N LEU A 358 -19.57 8.69 1.20
CA LEU A 358 -20.30 7.89 2.18
C LEU A 358 -20.87 8.71 3.34
N ALA A 359 -20.54 10.00 3.43
CA ALA A 359 -21.20 10.95 4.33
C ALA A 359 -22.69 11.14 3.98
N LEU A 360 -23.05 10.97 2.71
CA LEU A 360 -24.40 11.18 2.21
C LEU A 360 -25.25 9.89 2.22
N PRO A 361 -26.59 9.99 2.33
CA PRO A 361 -27.50 8.84 2.29
C PRO A 361 -27.32 7.93 1.06
N ASP A 362 -27.50 6.63 1.28
CA ASP A 362 -27.24 5.59 0.27
C ASP A 362 -28.09 5.72 -1.00
N GLN A 363 -29.27 6.34 -0.91
CA GLN A 363 -30.14 6.64 -2.07
C GLN A 363 -29.47 7.51 -3.15
N TRP A 364 -28.37 8.22 -2.84
CA TRP A 364 -27.62 9.02 -3.83
C TRP A 364 -26.44 8.26 -4.43
N LEU A 365 -26.18 7.03 -3.98
CA LEU A 365 -25.13 6.17 -4.54
C LEU A 365 -25.63 5.48 -5.81
N LYS A 366 -24.85 5.58 -6.89
CA LYS A 366 -25.24 5.05 -8.21
C LYS A 366 -24.91 3.58 -8.44
N ARG A 367 -23.86 3.08 -7.80
CA ARG A 367 -23.41 1.67 -7.93
C ARG A 367 -23.92 0.85 -6.76
N THR A 368 -23.99 -0.47 -6.89
CA THR A 368 -24.23 -1.35 -5.74
C THR A 368 -22.97 -1.44 -4.88
N SER A 369 -23.06 -2.06 -3.70
CA SER A 369 -21.87 -2.37 -2.88
C SER A 369 -21.04 -3.51 -3.50
N ASP A 370 -21.57 -4.28 -4.44
CA ASP A 370 -20.85 -5.39 -5.09
C ASP A 370 -19.84 -4.89 -6.13
N ASP A 371 -20.14 -3.77 -6.79
CA ASP A 371 -19.30 -3.16 -7.85
C ASP A 371 -19.09 -1.66 -7.59
N ALA A 372 -18.63 -1.28 -6.40
CA ALA A 372 -18.19 0.08 -6.11
C ALA A 372 -16.66 0.17 -6.14
N PRO A 373 -16.07 1.33 -6.51
CA PRO A 373 -14.63 1.50 -6.45
C PRO A 373 -14.04 1.35 -5.04
N GLU A 374 -14.78 1.80 -4.02
CA GLU A 374 -14.35 1.77 -2.61
C GLU A 374 -14.57 0.43 -1.89
N THR A 375 -15.42 -0.43 -2.45
CA THR A 375 -15.85 -1.72 -1.89
C THR A 375 -16.36 -2.60 -3.03
N SER A 376 -15.90 -3.85 -3.10
CA SER A 376 -16.42 -4.80 -4.07
C SER A 376 -16.56 -6.21 -3.48
N SER A 377 -17.36 -7.06 -4.14
CA SER A 377 -17.55 -8.47 -3.76
C SER A 377 -17.35 -9.39 -4.95
N GLU A 378 -17.29 -10.70 -4.68
CA GLU A 378 -17.26 -11.74 -5.70
C GLU A 378 -18.49 -11.68 -6.63
N ARG A 379 -19.60 -11.09 -6.17
CA ARG A 379 -20.85 -10.97 -6.95
C ARG A 379 -20.75 -10.00 -8.11
N LYS A 380 -19.73 -9.13 -8.18
CA LYS A 380 -19.49 -8.31 -9.38
C LYS A 380 -19.19 -9.15 -10.62
N PHE A 381 -18.79 -10.41 -10.42
CA PHE A 381 -18.55 -11.38 -11.47
C PHE A 381 -19.78 -12.25 -11.76
N ALA A 382 -20.84 -12.18 -10.95
CA ALA A 382 -22.04 -12.97 -11.15
C ALA A 382 -22.70 -12.62 -12.50
N GLY A 383 -22.93 -13.63 -13.33
CA GLY A 383 -23.49 -13.46 -14.67
C GLY A 383 -22.46 -13.11 -15.76
N ILE A 384 -21.18 -12.87 -15.40
CA ILE A 384 -20.08 -12.86 -16.36
C ILE A 384 -19.73 -14.31 -16.66
N SER A 385 -20.33 -14.85 -17.70
CA SER A 385 -19.82 -16.07 -18.32
C SER A 385 -18.58 -15.65 -19.12
N LEU A 386 -17.39 -16.11 -18.70
CA LEU A 386 -16.29 -16.24 -19.65
C LEU A 386 -16.83 -17.05 -20.83
N PRO A 387 -16.54 -16.68 -22.09
CA PRO A 387 -17.02 -17.44 -23.24
C PRO A 387 -16.66 -18.90 -22.97
N SER A 388 -17.68 -19.73 -22.79
CA SER A 388 -17.46 -21.16 -22.67
C SER A 388 -16.71 -21.56 -23.93
N LEU A 389 -15.53 -22.15 -23.77
CA LEU A 389 -14.99 -22.99 -24.84
C LEU A 389 -16.15 -23.91 -25.25
N PRO A 390 -16.44 -24.02 -26.57
CA PRO A 390 -17.65 -24.65 -27.07
C PRO A 390 -17.94 -25.93 -26.31
N GLN A 391 -19.17 -26.06 -25.79
CA GLN A 391 -19.59 -27.20 -24.97
C GLN A 391 -19.24 -28.50 -25.70
N TRP A 392 -18.18 -29.13 -25.23
CA TRP A 392 -17.69 -30.37 -25.79
C TRP A 392 -18.50 -31.51 -25.19
N ASN A 393 -19.25 -32.22 -26.03
CA ASN A 393 -19.92 -33.46 -25.65
C ASN A 393 -18.86 -34.57 -25.53
N GLY A 394 -18.25 -34.69 -24.35
CA GLY A 394 -17.17 -35.65 -24.11
C GLY A 394 -17.57 -37.12 -24.21
N SER A 395 -18.86 -37.45 -24.20
CA SER A 395 -19.30 -38.85 -24.16
C SER A 395 -19.09 -39.62 -25.48
N GLU A 396 -19.14 -38.95 -26.64
CA GLU A 396 -18.86 -39.58 -27.94
C GLU A 396 -17.36 -39.56 -28.30
N TRP A 397 -16.61 -38.55 -27.85
CA TRP A 397 -15.19 -38.39 -28.20
C TRP A 397 -14.25 -39.23 -27.33
N LEU A 398 -14.57 -39.43 -26.05
CA LEU A 398 -13.81 -40.29 -25.11
C LEU A 398 -13.88 -41.79 -25.45
N ALA A 399 -14.78 -42.18 -26.36
CA ALA A 399 -14.83 -43.54 -26.89
C ALA A 399 -13.69 -43.83 -27.89
N GLU A 400 -13.11 -42.77 -28.48
CA GLU A 400 -12.12 -42.90 -29.58
C GLU A 400 -10.78 -42.21 -29.28
N HIS A 401 -10.68 -41.35 -28.26
CA HIS A 401 -9.48 -40.57 -27.96
C HIS A 401 -9.23 -40.40 -26.44
N SER A 402 -7.96 -40.30 -26.05
CA SER A 402 -7.56 -40.11 -24.65
C SER A 402 -7.89 -38.69 -24.17
N ALA A 403 -8.72 -38.59 -23.11
CA ALA A 403 -9.04 -37.34 -22.43
C ALA A 403 -7.80 -36.54 -22.04
N SER A 404 -6.73 -37.24 -21.65
CA SER A 404 -5.50 -36.63 -21.14
C SER A 404 -4.65 -36.02 -22.25
N GLU A 405 -4.68 -36.57 -23.47
CA GLU A 405 -3.92 -36.02 -24.61
C GLU A 405 -4.56 -34.74 -25.15
N TRP A 406 -5.89 -34.69 -25.23
CA TRP A 406 -6.58 -33.48 -25.68
C TRP A 406 -6.55 -32.34 -24.66
N LEU A 407 -6.65 -32.65 -23.37
CA LEU A 407 -6.45 -31.65 -22.31
C LEU A 407 -5.02 -31.08 -22.35
N ALA A 408 -4.01 -31.89 -22.70
CA ALA A 408 -2.64 -31.42 -22.88
C ALA A 408 -2.46 -30.56 -24.15
N GLU A 409 -3.22 -30.83 -25.21
CA GLU A 409 -3.11 -30.15 -26.50
C GLU A 409 -4.00 -28.89 -26.62
N HIS A 410 -5.09 -28.81 -25.84
CA HIS A 410 -6.13 -27.77 -25.96
C HIS A 410 -6.41 -27.00 -24.66
N GLN A 411 -5.64 -27.21 -23.59
CA GLN A 411 -5.63 -26.24 -22.50
C GLN A 411 -5.12 -24.91 -23.04
N PRO A 412 -5.91 -23.83 -22.95
CA PRO A 412 -5.38 -22.55 -23.33
C PRO A 412 -4.29 -22.19 -22.30
N HIS A 413 -3.03 -22.11 -22.76
CA HIS A 413 -1.87 -21.70 -21.95
C HIS A 413 -1.93 -20.21 -21.55
N TRP A 414 -3.11 -19.72 -21.13
CA TRP A 414 -3.23 -18.43 -20.48
C TRP A 414 -2.66 -18.58 -19.08
N GLY A 415 -1.41 -18.19 -18.95
CA GLY A 415 -0.77 -18.16 -17.67
C GLY A 415 -0.11 -19.46 -17.24
N LEU A 416 0.38 -20.26 -18.19
CA LEU A 416 1.43 -21.25 -17.94
C LEU A 416 2.58 -20.92 -18.89
N ASP A 417 3.78 -20.73 -18.35
CA ASP A 417 4.98 -20.63 -19.17
C ASP A 417 5.17 -21.94 -19.97
N PRO A 418 5.24 -21.90 -21.30
CA PRO A 418 5.38 -23.12 -22.12
C PRO A 418 6.76 -23.77 -22.01
N GLU A 419 7.79 -23.07 -21.54
CA GLU A 419 9.15 -23.58 -21.31
C GLU A 419 9.32 -24.09 -19.86
N THR A 420 8.77 -23.40 -18.86
CA THR A 420 8.97 -23.75 -17.45
C THR A 420 7.80 -24.50 -16.80
N GLY A 421 6.61 -24.44 -17.39
CA GLY A 421 5.39 -25.03 -16.83
C GLY A 421 4.85 -24.28 -15.59
N GLU A 422 5.41 -23.13 -15.24
CA GLU A 422 4.98 -22.34 -14.08
C GLU A 422 3.79 -21.45 -14.40
N ARG A 423 2.91 -21.25 -13.40
CA ARG A 423 1.79 -20.32 -13.53
C ARG A 423 2.32 -18.89 -13.74
N ARG A 424 1.73 -18.15 -14.66
CA ARG A 424 1.99 -16.73 -14.96
C ARG A 424 0.64 -16.00 -14.96
N GLY A 425 0.55 -14.79 -14.44
CA GLY A 425 -0.71 -14.07 -14.46
C GLY A 425 -1.08 -13.58 -15.85
N LEU A 426 -2.38 -13.53 -16.11
CA LEU A 426 -2.94 -13.03 -17.35
C LEU A 426 -2.51 -11.59 -17.62
N ARG A 427 -2.45 -10.74 -16.58
CA ARG A 427 -1.98 -9.34 -16.71
C ARG A 427 -0.56 -9.24 -17.24
N SER A 428 0.36 -10.04 -16.71
CA SER A 428 1.77 -10.04 -17.13
C SER A 428 1.93 -10.58 -18.54
N ALA A 429 1.25 -11.69 -18.86
CA ALA A 429 1.21 -12.24 -20.21
C ALA A 429 0.67 -11.22 -21.23
N MET A 430 -0.39 -10.48 -20.89
CA MET A 430 -0.94 -9.41 -21.74
C MET A 430 0.00 -8.21 -21.89
N GLN A 431 0.70 -7.82 -20.82
CA GLN A 431 1.66 -6.72 -20.85
C GLN A 431 2.87 -7.06 -21.72
N GLU A 432 3.43 -8.27 -21.59
CA GLU A 432 4.52 -8.76 -22.44
C GLU A 432 4.09 -8.89 -23.89
N ALA A 433 2.90 -9.47 -24.15
CA ALA A 433 2.34 -9.52 -25.51
C ALA A 433 2.23 -8.11 -26.11
N LYS A 434 1.82 -7.12 -25.31
CA LYS A 434 1.76 -5.71 -25.75
C LYS A 434 3.14 -5.12 -26.02
N VAL A 435 4.17 -5.47 -25.25
CA VAL A 435 5.57 -5.06 -25.49
C VAL A 435 6.09 -5.71 -26.77
N ALA A 436 5.95 -7.04 -26.91
CA ALA A 436 6.34 -7.78 -28.11
C ALA A 436 5.64 -7.26 -29.37
N LEU A 437 4.35 -6.93 -29.29
CA LEU A 437 3.61 -6.30 -30.39
C LEU A 437 4.16 -4.91 -30.74
N LYS A 438 4.56 -4.11 -29.74
CA LYS A 438 5.20 -2.81 -29.99
C LYS A 438 6.58 -2.95 -30.64
N GLU A 439 7.39 -3.91 -30.20
CA GLU A 439 8.70 -4.18 -30.77
C GLU A 439 8.58 -4.69 -32.22
N LYS A 440 7.64 -5.61 -32.47
CA LYS A 440 7.32 -6.07 -33.83
C LYS A 440 6.88 -4.91 -34.72
N ALA A 441 5.99 -4.04 -34.24
CA ALA A 441 5.55 -2.86 -34.99
C ALA A 441 6.71 -1.88 -35.26
N ALA A 442 7.64 -1.72 -34.32
CA ALA A 442 8.85 -0.90 -34.53
C ALA A 442 9.77 -1.51 -35.59
N HIS A 443 9.97 -2.83 -35.57
CA HIS A 443 10.75 -3.55 -36.57
C HIS A 443 10.13 -3.47 -37.96
N GLU A 444 8.82 -3.73 -38.10
CA GLU A 444 8.11 -3.61 -39.38
C GLU A 444 8.21 -2.19 -39.97
N LYS A 445 8.13 -1.16 -39.12
CA LYS A 445 8.31 0.23 -39.55
C LYS A 445 9.72 0.51 -40.06
N GLN A 446 10.75 -0.10 -39.45
CA GLN A 446 12.13 0.00 -39.91
C GLN A 446 12.30 -0.68 -41.27
N VAL A 447 11.80 -1.91 -41.43
CA VAL A 447 11.85 -2.65 -42.69
C VAL A 447 11.15 -1.88 -43.82
N LEU A 448 9.99 -1.28 -43.55
CA LEU A 448 9.28 -0.44 -44.53
C LEU A 448 10.09 0.80 -44.93
N ARG A 449 10.85 1.39 -44.01
CA ARG A 449 11.72 2.54 -44.30
C ARG A 449 12.88 2.13 -45.20
N GLU A 450 13.55 1.03 -44.87
CA GLU A 450 14.66 0.49 -45.66
C GLU A 450 14.19 0.10 -47.08
N ALA A 451 13.03 -0.55 -47.20
CA ALA A 451 12.43 -0.88 -48.49
C ALA A 451 12.09 0.36 -49.33
N LYS A 452 11.59 1.42 -48.69
CA LYS A 452 11.31 2.70 -49.37
C LYS A 452 12.60 3.36 -49.86
N ASP A 453 13.65 3.36 -49.06
CA ASP A 453 14.95 3.93 -49.42
C ASP A 453 15.57 3.16 -50.59
N ALA A 454 15.52 1.82 -50.57
CA ALA A 454 15.97 0.98 -51.68
C ALA A 454 15.19 1.22 -52.98
N LEU A 455 13.86 1.40 -52.91
CA LEU A 455 13.05 1.77 -54.07
C LEU A 455 13.41 3.15 -54.63
N GLN A 456 13.70 4.12 -53.76
CA GLN A 456 14.16 5.44 -54.19
C GLN A 456 15.52 5.39 -54.87
N GLU A 457 16.46 4.59 -54.35
CA GLU A 457 17.76 4.38 -54.99
C GLU A 457 17.62 3.73 -56.36
N LYS A 458 16.79 2.69 -56.47
CA LYS A 458 16.51 2.04 -57.76
C LYS A 458 15.89 3.01 -58.76
N ALA A 459 14.93 3.82 -58.34
CA ALA A 459 14.33 4.85 -59.19
C ALA A 459 15.36 5.91 -59.65
N ARG A 460 16.29 6.30 -58.77
CA ARG A 460 17.40 7.21 -59.13
C ARG A 460 18.34 6.57 -60.16
N ALA A 461 18.69 5.29 -59.97
CA ALA A 461 19.54 4.55 -60.90
C ALA A 461 18.89 4.39 -62.28
N GLU A 462 17.60 4.05 -62.35
CA GLU A 462 16.86 3.97 -63.61
C GLU A 462 16.77 5.33 -64.31
N LYS A 463 16.53 6.41 -63.56
CA LYS A 463 16.51 7.77 -64.12
C LYS A 463 17.86 8.18 -64.69
N ALA A 464 18.97 7.80 -64.04
CA ALA A 464 20.32 8.03 -64.54
C ALA A 464 20.60 7.24 -65.82
N LEU A 465 20.18 5.97 -65.88
CA LEU A 465 20.27 5.12 -67.08
C LEU A 465 19.49 5.70 -68.27
N LEU A 466 18.28 6.19 -68.03
CA LEU A 466 17.46 6.84 -69.06
C LEU A 466 18.10 8.14 -69.56
N ALA A 467 18.71 8.93 -68.66
CA ALA A 467 19.44 10.14 -69.03
C ALA A 467 20.68 9.85 -69.89
N ASP A 468 21.46 8.81 -69.56
CA ASP A 468 22.61 8.37 -70.37
C ASP A 468 22.16 7.86 -71.75
N LYS A 469 21.09 7.06 -71.82
CA LYS A 469 20.50 6.64 -73.11
C LYS A 469 20.05 7.83 -73.96
N ALA A 470 19.42 8.84 -73.34
CA ALA A 470 19.00 10.05 -74.04
C ALA A 470 20.18 10.87 -74.57
N GLN A 471 21.29 10.97 -73.81
CA GLN A 471 22.52 11.61 -74.28
C GLN A 471 23.17 10.84 -75.44
N ARG A 472 23.22 9.50 -75.38
CA ARG A 472 23.75 8.66 -76.48
C ARG A 472 22.88 8.74 -77.74
N GLY A 473 21.55 8.75 -77.59
CA GLY A 473 20.62 8.95 -78.71
C GLY A 473 20.72 10.36 -79.32
N GLY A 474 20.90 11.38 -78.48
CA GLY A 474 21.16 12.76 -78.90
C GLY A 474 22.50 12.94 -79.61
N TRP A 475 23.54 12.20 -79.20
CA TRP A 475 24.84 12.16 -79.88
C TRP A 475 24.73 11.52 -81.27
N PHE A 476 23.99 10.41 -81.42
CA PHE A 476 23.72 9.80 -82.73
C PHE A 476 22.95 10.73 -83.67
N SER A 477 21.92 11.42 -83.16
CA SER A 477 21.16 12.43 -83.93
C SER A 477 22.02 13.62 -84.36
N ARG A 478 22.89 14.13 -83.47
CA ARG A 478 23.83 15.22 -83.81
C ARG A 478 24.92 14.78 -84.80
N LYS A 479 25.37 13.53 -84.76
CA LYS A 479 26.34 12.98 -85.71
C LYS A 479 25.74 12.77 -87.11
N LEU A 480 24.48 12.34 -87.20
CA LEU A 480 23.73 12.24 -88.46
C LEU A 480 23.45 13.61 -89.09
N ARG A 481 23.24 14.66 -88.28
CA ARG A 481 23.05 16.04 -88.76
C ARG A 481 24.34 16.73 -89.23
N ARG A 482 25.51 16.21 -88.87
CA ARG A 482 26.83 16.75 -89.26
C ARG A 482 27.38 16.14 -90.56
N ASN A 483 26.73 15.07 -91.05
CA ASN A 483 27.05 14.37 -92.30
C ASN A 483 26.00 14.63 -93.40
N ARG A 484 25.27 15.74 -93.33
CA ARG A 484 24.39 16.24 -94.40
C ARG A 484 24.82 17.63 -94.83
#